data_AF-A0A2L0B822-F1
#
_entry.id   AF-A0A2L0B822-F1
#
_cell.length_a   1.000
_cell.length_b   1.000
_cell.length_c   1.000
_cell.angle_alpha   90.00
_cell.angle_beta   90.00
_cell.angle_gamma   90.00
#
_symmetry.space_group_name_H-M   'P 1'
#
loop_
_entity.id
_entity.type
_entity.pdbx_description
1 polymer ?
#
loop_
_entity_poly.entity_id
_entity_poly.type
_entity_poly.pdbx_seq_one_letter_code
_entity_poly.pdbx_strand_id
1 'polypeptide(L)'
;FSGYDCDSDPCQNGGVCRISDAEGYVCDCPVGTTGINCEIDSMNECDSNPCQHPDATCQDKFGDYACYCPPKHAGKSCEIYDRNSIGGLGRVMKAKEDFNRFYEADLERQRQQCIANKCPMKRGNMQCDEECNIYACDFDGNDCSLGINPWANCTAPIKCWEHFGDGICNEECNTPQCLFDGRDCEKKLQPCNPIYDAYCQKHYANGHCDYGCNNAEC
;
A
#
# COMPACT_ATOMS: atom_id res chain seq x y z
N PHE A 1 49.13 6.86 -10.68
CA PHE A 1 48.16 6.76 -11.78
C PHE A 1 47.08 5.81 -11.29
N SER A 2 46.08 6.41 -10.65
CA SER A 2 44.70 6.61 -11.15
C SER A 2 43.85 5.38 -10.82
N GLY A 3 43.49 5.27 -9.54
CA GLY A 3 42.62 4.20 -9.04
C GLY A 3 41.22 4.71 -8.68
N TYR A 4 40.82 5.88 -9.19
CA TYR A 4 39.61 6.60 -8.75
C TYR A 4 38.68 6.94 -9.92
N ASP A 5 38.94 6.44 -11.12
CA ASP A 5 38.28 6.95 -12.34
C ASP A 5 36.79 6.59 -12.38
N CYS A 6 36.37 5.54 -11.66
CA CYS A 6 34.95 5.19 -11.48
C CYS A 6 34.28 5.84 -10.26
N ASP A 7 35.03 6.48 -9.34
CA ASP A 7 34.45 7.08 -8.12
C ASP A 7 33.56 8.30 -8.44
N SER A 8 33.71 8.87 -9.63
CA SER A 8 32.88 9.98 -10.12
C SER A 8 31.62 9.52 -10.86
N ASP A 9 31.34 8.21 -10.91
CA ASP A 9 30.26 7.59 -11.67
C ASP A 9 30.11 8.16 -13.10
N PRO A 10 31.17 8.09 -13.94
CA PRO A 10 31.17 8.73 -15.25
C PRO A 10 30.19 8.08 -16.25
N CYS A 11 29.83 6.82 -16.05
CA CYS A 11 28.93 6.07 -16.92
C CYS A 11 27.47 6.44 -16.66
N GLN A 12 26.77 6.86 -17.71
CA GLN A 12 25.38 7.32 -17.65
C GLN A 12 24.41 6.19 -18.01
N ASN A 13 23.11 6.43 -17.77
CA ASN A 13 22.02 5.59 -18.26
C ASN A 13 22.10 4.10 -17.89
N GLY A 14 22.67 3.79 -16.71
CA GLY A 14 22.82 2.42 -16.23
C GLY A 14 24.05 1.69 -16.76
N GLY A 15 24.99 2.41 -17.41
CA GLY A 15 26.31 1.88 -17.76
C GLY A 15 27.12 1.45 -16.55
N VAL A 16 27.87 0.35 -16.67
CA VAL A 16 28.72 -0.17 -15.59
C VAL A 16 30.15 0.31 -15.80
N CYS A 17 30.68 1.06 -14.84
CA CYS A 17 32.06 1.54 -14.90
C CYS A 17 33.06 0.44 -14.54
N ARG A 18 34.10 0.28 -15.37
CA ARG A 18 35.25 -0.59 -15.09
C ARG A 18 36.55 0.18 -15.21
N ILE A 19 37.48 -0.09 -14.29
CA ILE A 19 38.82 0.50 -14.34
C ILE A 19 39.60 -0.16 -15.49
N SER A 20 40.30 0.64 -16.28
CA SER A 20 41.11 0.21 -17.42
C SER A 20 42.52 0.78 -17.29
N ASP A 21 43.54 -0.08 -17.31
CA ASP A 21 44.94 0.35 -17.17
C ASP A 21 45.44 1.20 -18.36
N ALA A 22 44.74 1.16 -19.50
CA ALA A 22 45.12 1.88 -20.73
C ALA A 22 44.47 3.27 -20.86
N GLU A 23 43.21 3.41 -20.43
CA GLU A 23 42.38 4.61 -20.65
C GLU A 23 41.81 5.20 -19.34
N GLY A 24 42.20 4.65 -18.18
CA GLY A 24 41.70 5.03 -16.86
C GLY A 24 40.41 4.29 -16.49
N TYR A 25 39.35 4.50 -17.26
CA TYR A 25 38.08 3.79 -17.11
C TYR A 25 37.45 3.44 -18.47
N VAL A 26 36.53 2.48 -18.45
CA VAL A 26 35.68 2.10 -19.58
C VAL A 26 34.25 1.87 -19.08
N CYS A 27 33.26 2.35 -19.83
CA CYS A 27 31.86 2.11 -19.53
C CYS A 27 31.32 0.95 -20.36
N ASP A 28 30.74 -0.03 -19.67
CA ASP A 28 29.91 -1.05 -20.31
C ASP A 28 28.51 -0.51 -20.50
N CYS A 29 28.19 -0.12 -21.72
CA CYS A 29 26.90 0.45 -22.03
C CYS A 29 25.82 -0.63 -22.13
N PRO A 30 24.64 -0.41 -21.50
CA PRO A 30 23.50 -1.29 -21.69
C PRO A 30 23.03 -1.26 -23.14
N VAL A 31 22.35 -2.33 -23.55
CA VAL A 31 21.74 -2.46 -24.87
C VAL A 31 20.88 -1.23 -25.15
N GLY A 32 21.02 -0.65 -26.34
CA GLY A 32 20.36 0.59 -26.73
C GLY A 32 21.24 1.84 -26.58
N THR A 33 22.31 1.79 -25.77
CA THR A 33 23.18 2.96 -25.53
C THR A 33 24.60 2.77 -26.04
N THR A 34 25.27 3.86 -26.41
CA THR A 34 26.66 3.90 -26.88
C THR A 34 27.34 5.22 -26.49
N GLY A 35 28.60 5.42 -26.87
CA GLY A 35 29.44 6.54 -26.44
C GLY A 35 30.43 6.16 -25.35
N ILE A 36 31.31 7.10 -24.97
CA ILE A 36 32.37 6.85 -23.98
C ILE A 36 31.77 6.65 -22.58
N ASN A 37 30.70 7.37 -22.30
CA ASN A 37 29.97 7.39 -21.03
C ASN A 37 28.53 6.87 -21.19
N CYS A 38 28.21 6.15 -22.28
CA CYS A 38 26.85 5.69 -22.59
C CYS A 38 25.84 6.84 -22.76
N GLU A 39 26.31 7.95 -23.32
CA GLU A 39 25.58 9.21 -23.52
C GLU A 39 24.90 9.33 -24.89
N ILE A 40 25.09 8.36 -25.80
CA ILE A 40 24.44 8.31 -27.12
C ILE A 40 23.37 7.23 -27.16
N ASP A 41 22.15 7.61 -27.53
CA ASP A 41 21.05 6.67 -27.78
C ASP A 41 21.20 6.07 -29.18
N SER A 42 21.24 4.76 -29.28
CA SER A 42 21.60 4.05 -30.52
C SER A 42 20.52 3.11 -31.04
N MET A 43 19.46 2.91 -30.26
CA MET A 43 18.29 2.10 -30.65
C MET A 43 17.02 2.86 -30.28
N ASN A 44 15.94 2.57 -31.00
CA ASN A 44 14.60 2.99 -30.61
C ASN A 44 13.87 1.75 -30.09
N GLU A 45 13.70 1.66 -28.78
CA GLU A 45 13.11 0.48 -28.14
C GLU A 45 11.65 0.26 -28.55
N CYS A 46 10.96 1.31 -29.01
CA CYS A 46 9.59 1.21 -29.49
C CYS A 46 9.43 0.48 -30.83
N ASP A 47 10.49 0.35 -31.64
CA ASP A 47 10.42 -0.35 -32.95
C ASP A 47 10.07 -1.84 -32.80
N SER A 48 10.37 -2.41 -31.63
CA SER A 48 10.02 -3.79 -31.28
C SER A 48 8.55 -4.01 -30.90
N ASN A 49 7.74 -2.93 -30.85
CA ASN A 49 6.37 -2.91 -30.32
C ASN A 49 6.26 -3.56 -28.92
N PRO A 50 6.98 -3.04 -27.92
CA PRO A 50 7.05 -3.68 -26.60
C PRO A 50 5.74 -3.54 -25.79
N CYS A 51 4.84 -2.61 -26.15
CA CYS A 51 3.56 -2.43 -25.47
C CYS A 51 2.52 -3.43 -25.99
N GLN A 52 1.94 -4.26 -25.12
CA GLN A 52 1.12 -5.42 -25.55
C GLN A 52 -0.25 -5.07 -26.14
N HIS A 53 -0.76 -3.86 -25.88
CA HIS A 53 -2.09 -3.43 -26.30
C HIS A 53 -2.03 -2.48 -27.49
N PRO A 54 -2.93 -2.62 -28.46
CA PRO A 54 -2.97 -1.75 -29.64
C PRO A 54 -3.27 -0.29 -29.30
N ASP A 55 -4.01 -0.07 -28.21
CA ASP A 55 -4.35 1.26 -27.70
C ASP A 55 -3.25 1.84 -26.79
N ALA A 56 -2.17 1.09 -26.55
CA ALA A 56 -1.04 1.58 -25.76
C ALA A 56 -0.07 2.39 -26.63
N THR A 57 0.32 3.56 -26.15
CA THR A 57 1.29 4.41 -26.87
C THR A 57 2.70 4.13 -26.35
N CYS A 58 3.63 3.75 -27.22
CA CYS A 58 5.05 3.62 -26.87
C CYS A 58 5.76 4.97 -27.02
N GLN A 59 6.53 5.34 -26.00
CA GLN A 59 7.46 6.47 -26.04
C GLN A 59 8.88 5.94 -25.84
N ASP A 60 9.72 6.22 -26.83
CA ASP A 60 11.14 5.91 -26.81
C ASP A 60 11.84 6.67 -25.67
N LYS A 61 12.73 5.98 -24.96
CA LYS A 61 13.53 6.53 -23.87
C LYS A 61 14.96 6.08 -24.06
N PHE A 62 15.85 6.83 -23.45
CA PHE A 62 17.27 6.57 -23.57
C PHE A 62 17.64 5.18 -23.03
N GLY A 63 17.92 4.21 -23.92
CA GLY A 63 18.17 2.80 -23.57
C GLY A 63 17.00 2.09 -22.89
N ASP A 64 15.77 2.61 -23.01
CA ASP A 64 14.56 2.01 -22.45
C ASP A 64 13.31 2.46 -23.22
N TYR A 65 12.12 2.03 -22.82
CA TYR A 65 10.87 2.53 -23.36
C TYR A 65 9.85 2.78 -22.25
N ALA A 66 8.88 3.64 -22.57
CA ALA A 66 7.74 3.94 -21.74
C ALA A 66 6.44 3.62 -22.50
N CYS A 67 5.66 2.67 -22.01
CA CYS A 67 4.32 2.43 -22.53
C CYS A 67 3.29 3.28 -21.79
N TYR A 68 2.33 3.86 -22.50
CA TYR A 68 1.14 4.48 -21.91
C TYR A 68 -0.02 3.52 -22.06
N CYS A 69 -0.43 2.91 -20.95
CA CYS A 69 -1.41 1.84 -20.89
C CYS A 69 -2.83 2.36 -20.95
N PRO A 70 -3.74 1.62 -21.62
CA PRO A 70 -5.17 1.91 -21.59
C PRO A 70 -5.75 1.66 -20.18
N PRO A 71 -6.96 2.17 -19.90
CA PRO A 71 -7.68 1.85 -18.68
C PRO A 71 -7.79 0.34 -18.48
N LYS A 72 -7.71 -0.07 -17.22
CA LYS A 72 -7.69 -1.45 -16.75
C LYS A 72 -6.40 -2.24 -17.02
N HIS A 73 -5.37 -1.57 -17.54
CA HIS A 73 -4.07 -2.17 -17.80
C HIS A 73 -2.95 -1.40 -17.07
N ALA A 74 -1.91 -2.12 -16.67
CA ALA A 74 -0.76 -1.62 -15.92
C ALA A 74 0.48 -2.51 -16.22
N GLY A 75 1.63 -2.20 -15.62
CA GLY A 75 2.90 -2.88 -15.92
C GLY A 75 3.77 -2.08 -16.90
N LYS A 76 5.04 -2.45 -17.06
CA LYS A 76 5.99 -1.70 -17.88
C LYS A 76 5.58 -1.71 -19.36
N SER A 77 5.03 -2.84 -19.79
CA SER A 77 4.59 -3.15 -21.16
C SER A 77 3.07 -3.23 -21.28
N CYS A 78 2.33 -2.79 -20.26
CA CYS A 78 0.88 -2.91 -20.13
C CYS A 78 0.36 -4.37 -20.04
N GLU A 79 1.21 -5.28 -19.57
CA GLU A 79 0.97 -6.72 -19.47
C GLU A 79 0.07 -7.14 -18.30
N ILE A 80 -0.17 -6.25 -17.33
CA ILE A 80 -0.95 -6.53 -16.12
C ILE A 80 -2.37 -6.01 -16.30
N TYR A 81 -3.36 -6.87 -16.06
CA TYR A 81 -4.77 -6.46 -15.99
C TYR A 81 -5.14 -6.07 -14.54
N ASP A 82 -5.57 -4.83 -14.33
CA ASP A 82 -6.08 -4.32 -13.05
C ASP A 82 -7.38 -3.57 -13.31
N ARG A 83 -8.52 -4.13 -12.85
CA ARG A 83 -9.86 -3.58 -13.06
C ARG A 83 -10.03 -2.13 -12.58
N ASN A 84 -9.22 -1.69 -11.63
CA ASN A 84 -9.28 -0.34 -11.05
C ASN A 84 -8.24 0.61 -11.65
N SER A 85 -7.35 0.14 -12.53
CA SER A 85 -6.37 0.99 -13.21
C SER A 85 -7.09 1.99 -14.12
N ILE A 86 -6.78 3.28 -13.93
CA ILE A 86 -7.21 4.35 -14.83
C ILE A 86 -6.38 4.42 -16.12
N GLY A 87 -5.37 3.54 -16.27
CA GLY A 87 -4.36 3.61 -17.32
C GLY A 87 -3.27 4.65 -17.03
N GLY A 88 -2.49 4.99 -18.03
CA GLY A 88 -1.40 5.96 -17.94
C GLY A 88 -0.01 5.35 -18.08
N LEU A 89 1.03 6.02 -17.59
CA LEU A 89 2.42 5.56 -17.77
C LEU A 89 2.64 4.20 -17.10
N GLY A 90 2.99 3.20 -17.91
CA GLY A 90 3.39 1.87 -17.52
C GLY A 90 4.62 1.94 -16.63
N ARG A 91 4.51 1.37 -15.44
CA ARG A 91 5.59 1.32 -14.46
C ARG A 91 5.95 -0.13 -14.22
N VAL A 92 7.23 -0.38 -13.99
CA VAL A 92 7.66 -1.63 -13.37
C VAL A 92 6.96 -1.69 -12.02
N MET A 93 5.96 -2.56 -11.90
CA MET A 93 5.45 -2.94 -10.60
C MET A 93 6.61 -3.67 -9.93
N LYS A 94 7.36 -2.96 -9.07
CA LYS A 94 8.21 -3.65 -8.09
C LYS A 94 7.26 -4.67 -7.46
N ALA A 95 7.61 -5.95 -7.54
CA ALA A 95 6.91 -6.99 -6.79
C ALA A 95 6.66 -6.39 -5.41
N LYS A 96 5.38 -6.26 -5.00
CA LYS A 96 5.00 -5.69 -3.69
C LYS A 96 6.10 -6.13 -2.73
N GLU A 97 6.91 -5.18 -2.24
CA GLU A 97 7.90 -5.53 -1.22
C GLU A 97 7.14 -6.35 -0.20
N ASP A 98 7.65 -7.56 0.09
CA ASP A 98 6.96 -8.60 0.86
C ASP A 98 6.38 -7.99 2.15
N PHE A 99 5.17 -7.45 2.07
CA PHE A 99 4.57 -6.68 3.16
C PHE A 99 4.38 -7.60 4.37
N ASN A 100 4.20 -8.89 4.09
CA ASN A 100 4.21 -9.98 5.05
C ASN A 100 5.50 -10.04 5.88
N ARG A 101 6.68 -9.78 5.29
CA ARG A 101 7.97 -9.87 6.00
C ARG A 101 8.17 -8.71 6.97
N PHE A 102 7.67 -7.52 6.63
CA PHE A 102 7.64 -6.38 7.56
C PHE A 102 6.69 -6.65 8.74
N TYR A 103 5.51 -7.20 8.45
CA TYR A 103 4.50 -7.51 9.46
C TYR A 103 4.91 -8.64 10.41
N GLU A 104 5.54 -9.71 9.88
CA GLU A 104 6.10 -10.79 10.69
C GLU A 104 7.19 -10.27 11.64
N ALA A 105 8.05 -9.37 11.17
CA ALA A 105 9.09 -8.76 11.99
C ALA A 105 8.51 -7.83 13.07
N ASP A 106 7.46 -7.07 12.76
CA ASP A 106 6.78 -6.23 13.73
C ASP A 106 6.05 -7.04 14.81
N LEU A 107 5.33 -8.09 14.42
CA LEU A 107 4.63 -8.98 15.35
C LEU A 107 5.60 -9.67 16.30
N GLU A 108 6.76 -10.11 15.81
CA GLU A 108 7.80 -10.71 16.64
C GLU A 108 8.40 -9.70 17.63
N ARG A 109 8.59 -8.45 17.22
CA ARG A 109 9.02 -7.36 18.11
C ARG A 109 7.99 -7.10 19.21
N GLN A 110 6.70 -7.05 18.87
CA GLN A 110 5.63 -6.86 19.85
C GLN A 110 5.54 -8.02 20.86
N ARG A 111 5.74 -9.27 20.42
CA ARG A 111 5.82 -10.44 21.32
C ARG A 111 6.98 -10.34 22.30
N GLN A 112 8.15 -9.87 21.84
CA GLN A 112 9.29 -9.64 22.71
C GLN A 112 9.00 -8.54 23.75
N GLN A 113 8.28 -7.49 23.37
CA GLN A 113 7.82 -6.45 24.30
C GLN A 113 6.86 -7.01 25.36
N CYS A 114 5.92 -7.90 25.00
CA CYS A 114 5.06 -8.59 25.97
C CYS A 114 5.86 -9.35 27.04
N ILE A 115 6.91 -10.06 26.61
CA ILE A 115 7.78 -10.82 27.51
C ILE A 115 8.59 -9.87 28.40
N ALA A 116 9.15 -8.80 27.83
CA ALA A 116 9.92 -7.80 28.56
C ALA A 116 9.09 -7.09 29.65
N ASN A 117 7.83 -6.77 29.34
CA ASN A 117 6.89 -6.13 30.25
C ASN A 117 6.24 -7.10 31.25
N LYS A 118 6.57 -8.40 31.19
CA LYS A 118 6.00 -9.46 32.03
C LYS A 118 4.46 -9.56 31.94
N CYS A 119 3.89 -9.22 30.79
CA CYS A 119 2.45 -9.28 30.54
C CYS A 119 1.81 -10.65 30.82
N PRO A 120 2.48 -11.80 30.63
CA PRO A 120 1.91 -13.10 31.01
C PRO A 120 1.58 -13.27 32.51
N MET A 121 2.19 -12.48 33.40
CA MET A 121 1.90 -12.49 34.84
C MET A 121 0.81 -11.47 35.24
N LYS A 122 0.50 -10.55 34.32
CA LYS A 122 -0.45 -9.45 34.53
C LYS A 122 -1.82 -9.78 33.95
N ARG A 123 -1.87 -10.51 32.83
CA ARG A 123 -3.10 -10.93 32.15
C ARG A 123 -4.12 -11.64 33.05
N GLY A 124 -5.41 -11.36 32.82
CA GLY A 124 -6.56 -11.99 33.48
C GLY A 124 -6.80 -11.53 34.92
N ASN A 125 -6.30 -10.35 35.31
CA ASN A 125 -6.40 -9.79 36.66
C ASN A 125 -7.53 -8.74 36.80
N MET A 126 -8.31 -8.48 35.74
CA MET A 126 -9.35 -7.44 35.64
C MET A 126 -8.85 -5.99 35.80
N GLN A 127 -7.55 -5.77 35.70
CA GLN A 127 -6.90 -4.47 35.73
C GLN A 127 -6.19 -4.28 34.39
N CYS A 128 -6.62 -3.29 33.61
CA CYS A 128 -5.95 -3.00 32.35
C CYS A 128 -4.55 -2.41 32.62
N ASP A 129 -3.50 -3.17 32.29
CA ASP A 129 -2.12 -2.71 32.21
C ASP A 129 -1.86 -2.16 30.78
N GLU A 130 -1.79 -0.82 30.65
CA GLU A 130 -1.68 -0.15 29.33
C GLU A 130 -0.47 -0.62 28.52
N GLU A 131 0.65 -0.95 29.18
CA GLU A 131 1.84 -1.49 28.53
C GLU A 131 1.68 -2.92 27.95
N CYS A 132 0.59 -3.59 28.32
CA CYS A 132 0.18 -4.92 27.86
C CYS A 132 -1.05 -4.84 26.95
N ASN A 133 -1.61 -3.64 26.72
CA ASN A 133 -2.72 -3.38 25.80
C ASN A 133 -2.25 -3.36 24.34
N ILE A 134 -1.57 -4.41 23.91
CA ILE A 134 -1.14 -4.62 22.53
C ILE A 134 -1.68 -5.96 22.03
N TYR A 135 -1.94 -6.04 20.73
CA TYR A 135 -2.51 -7.24 20.11
C TYR A 135 -1.68 -8.50 20.41
N ALA A 136 -0.35 -8.41 20.34
CA ALA A 136 0.54 -9.54 20.64
C ALA A 136 0.44 -10.08 22.09
N CYS A 137 -0.13 -9.30 23.01
CA CYS A 137 -0.37 -9.66 24.42
C CYS A 137 -1.84 -10.04 24.68
N ASP A 138 -2.66 -10.25 23.64
CA ASP A 138 -4.10 -10.45 23.73
C ASP A 138 -4.83 -9.29 24.48
N PHE A 139 -4.38 -8.04 24.31
CA PHE A 139 -4.95 -6.88 25.00
C PHE A 139 -4.98 -7.07 26.54
N ASP A 140 -3.83 -7.46 27.09
CA ASP A 140 -3.65 -7.82 28.49
C ASP A 140 -4.56 -8.99 28.93
N GLY A 141 -4.63 -10.05 28.10
CA GLY A 141 -5.56 -11.16 28.32
C GLY A 141 -7.03 -10.75 28.33
N ASN A 142 -7.36 -9.72 27.56
CA ASN A 142 -8.65 -9.06 27.46
C ASN A 142 -9.03 -8.17 28.65
N ASP A 143 -8.15 -7.93 29.63
CA ASP A 143 -8.45 -7.00 30.73
C ASP A 143 -8.66 -5.56 30.22
N CYS A 144 -7.99 -5.19 29.12
CA CYS A 144 -8.16 -3.91 28.44
C CYS A 144 -9.28 -3.90 27.38
N SER A 145 -9.88 -5.06 27.06
CA SER A 145 -10.97 -5.19 26.10
C SER A 145 -12.28 -5.65 26.77
N LEU A 146 -12.47 -5.29 28.04
CA LEU A 146 -13.67 -5.62 28.84
C LEU A 146 -13.91 -7.13 29.01
N GLY A 147 -12.85 -7.94 28.93
CA GLY A 147 -12.91 -9.40 29.03
C GLY A 147 -13.47 -10.10 27.80
N ILE A 148 -13.65 -9.38 26.69
CA ILE A 148 -14.28 -9.88 25.47
C ILE A 148 -13.26 -9.76 24.34
N ASN A 149 -13.09 -10.81 23.54
CA ASN A 149 -12.47 -10.69 22.22
C ASN A 149 -13.57 -10.27 21.23
N PRO A 150 -13.56 -9.03 20.71
CA PRO A 150 -14.63 -8.52 19.85
C PRO A 150 -14.79 -9.31 18.54
N TRP A 151 -13.75 -10.05 18.13
CA TRP A 151 -13.72 -10.89 16.93
C TRP A 151 -13.83 -12.39 17.25
N ALA A 152 -14.20 -12.78 18.47
CA ALA A 152 -14.32 -14.20 18.85
C ALA A 152 -15.26 -15.00 17.95
N ASN A 153 -16.30 -14.35 17.41
CA ASN A 153 -17.29 -14.95 16.53
C ASN A 153 -17.02 -14.67 15.04
N CYS A 154 -15.95 -13.93 14.71
CA CYS A 154 -15.62 -13.60 13.33
C CYS A 154 -15.05 -14.82 12.61
N THR A 155 -15.72 -15.27 11.54
CA THR A 155 -15.34 -16.46 10.76
C THR A 155 -14.74 -16.13 9.41
N ALA A 156 -14.30 -14.88 9.21
CA ALA A 156 -13.69 -14.45 7.95
C ALA A 156 -12.39 -15.24 7.65
N PRO A 157 -12.08 -15.47 6.37
CA PRO A 157 -10.84 -16.15 5.96
C PRO A 157 -9.58 -15.31 6.24
N ILE A 158 -9.75 -14.00 6.45
CA ILE A 158 -8.70 -13.05 6.81
C ILE A 158 -8.88 -12.55 8.24
N LYS A 159 -7.81 -12.00 8.81
CA LYS A 159 -7.79 -11.47 10.17
C LYS A 159 -8.43 -10.08 10.23
N CYS A 160 -9.74 -10.01 10.45
CA CYS A 160 -10.46 -8.74 10.36
C CYS A 160 -10.04 -7.65 11.35
N TRP A 161 -9.41 -8.00 12.47
CA TRP A 161 -8.87 -6.98 13.39
C TRP A 161 -7.66 -6.22 12.81
N GLU A 162 -6.99 -6.74 11.77
CA GLU A 162 -5.87 -6.06 11.09
C GLU A 162 -6.35 -5.04 10.05
N HIS A 163 -7.61 -5.14 9.63
CA HIS A 163 -8.24 -4.30 8.59
C HIS A 163 -9.36 -3.40 9.13
N PHE A 164 -9.74 -3.58 10.40
CA PHE A 164 -10.84 -2.86 11.00
C PHE A 164 -10.60 -1.34 11.02
N GLY A 165 -11.38 -0.59 10.24
CA GLY A 165 -11.36 0.88 10.24
C GLY A 165 -10.14 1.48 9.53
N ASP A 166 -9.50 0.73 8.62
CA ASP A 166 -8.34 1.16 7.86
C ASP A 166 -8.70 1.99 6.59
N GLY A 167 -9.99 2.08 6.27
CA GLY A 167 -10.54 2.84 5.15
C GLY A 167 -10.59 2.07 3.82
N ILE A 168 -10.20 0.79 3.82
CA ILE A 168 -10.30 -0.14 2.68
C ILE A 168 -11.48 -1.06 2.96
N CYS A 169 -12.40 -1.19 2.01
CA CYS A 169 -13.51 -2.13 2.17
C CYS A 169 -13.04 -3.58 1.94
N ASN A 170 -12.92 -4.34 3.02
CA ASN A 170 -12.74 -5.78 3.05
C ASN A 170 -14.11 -6.47 3.21
N GLU A 171 -14.75 -6.80 2.09
CA GLU A 171 -16.08 -7.44 2.06
C GLU A 171 -16.18 -8.73 2.91
N GLU A 172 -15.07 -9.45 3.06
CA GLU A 172 -14.96 -10.66 3.89
C GLU A 172 -15.12 -10.37 5.40
N CYS A 173 -14.75 -9.15 5.81
CA CYS A 173 -14.88 -8.63 7.17
C CYS A 173 -16.15 -7.80 7.38
N ASN A 174 -16.89 -7.52 6.31
CA ASN A 174 -18.15 -6.77 6.34
C ASN A 174 -19.33 -7.63 6.81
N THR A 175 -19.18 -8.26 7.97
CA THR A 175 -20.23 -9.07 8.61
C THR A 175 -20.46 -8.58 10.05
N PRO A 176 -21.66 -8.79 10.62
CA PRO A 176 -21.93 -8.38 12.01
C PRO A 176 -20.95 -8.99 13.02
N GLN A 177 -20.52 -10.23 12.78
CA GLN A 177 -19.59 -10.96 13.65
C GLN A 177 -18.15 -10.44 13.57
N CYS A 178 -17.80 -9.77 12.47
CA CYS A 178 -16.51 -9.13 12.23
C CYS A 178 -16.61 -7.60 12.33
N LEU A 179 -17.69 -7.10 12.96
CA LEU A 179 -17.92 -5.69 13.25
C LEU A 179 -18.00 -4.78 12.02
N PHE A 180 -18.55 -5.30 10.92
CA PHE A 180 -18.76 -4.56 9.66
C PHE A 180 -17.50 -3.89 9.13
N ASP A 181 -16.33 -4.51 9.34
CA ASP A 181 -15.06 -4.00 8.84
C ASP A 181 -14.78 -2.54 9.27
N GLY A 182 -15.13 -2.18 10.51
CA GLY A 182 -14.98 -0.79 10.98
C GLY A 182 -15.83 0.24 10.24
N ARG A 183 -16.80 -0.24 9.45
CA ARG A 183 -17.65 0.53 8.53
C ARG A 183 -16.92 1.08 7.31
N ASP A 184 -15.78 0.49 6.94
CA ASP A 184 -15.03 0.88 5.74
C ASP A 184 -15.77 0.55 4.44
N CYS A 185 -16.65 -0.45 4.48
CA CYS A 185 -17.55 -0.80 3.39
C CYS A 185 -18.83 0.04 3.33
N GLU A 186 -19.13 0.85 4.35
CA GLU A 186 -20.24 1.79 4.24
C GLU A 186 -19.88 2.84 3.20
N LYS A 187 -20.77 3.03 2.22
CA LYS A 187 -20.69 4.20 1.34
C LYS A 187 -20.72 5.41 2.25
N LYS A 188 -19.64 6.21 2.26
CA LYS A 188 -19.60 7.49 2.95
C LYS A 188 -20.81 8.31 2.49
N LEU A 189 -21.85 8.34 3.31
CA LEU A 189 -22.96 9.25 3.11
C LEU A 189 -22.36 10.65 3.20
N GLN A 190 -22.81 11.53 2.31
CA GLN A 190 -22.45 12.94 2.44
C GLN A 190 -22.87 13.41 3.84
N PRO A 191 -22.14 14.32 4.49
CA PRO A 191 -22.61 14.89 5.75
C PRO A 191 -23.99 15.52 5.56
N CYS A 192 -24.83 15.47 6.60
CA CYS A 192 -26.14 16.13 6.60
C CYS A 192 -26.01 17.56 6.09
N ASN A 193 -26.97 18.01 5.29
CA ASN A 193 -26.90 19.31 4.64
C ASN A 193 -26.63 20.42 5.68
N PRO A 194 -25.53 21.19 5.57
CA PRO A 194 -25.14 22.18 6.59
C PRO A 194 -26.22 23.23 6.90
N ILE A 195 -27.13 23.49 5.96
CA ILE A 195 -28.24 24.42 6.13
C ILE A 195 -29.29 23.88 7.12
N TYR A 196 -29.53 22.57 7.09
CA TYR A 196 -30.54 21.89 7.91
C TYR A 196 -29.96 21.09 9.07
N ASP A 197 -28.65 20.86 9.11
CA ASP A 197 -27.97 20.09 10.17
C ASP A 197 -28.32 20.60 11.58
N ALA A 198 -28.24 21.91 11.81
CA ALA A 198 -28.63 22.52 13.09
C ALA A 198 -30.14 22.35 13.41
N TYR A 199 -31.01 22.33 12.40
CA TYR A 199 -32.44 22.08 12.59
C TYR A 199 -32.67 20.61 12.98
N CYS A 200 -32.07 19.68 12.24
CA CYS A 200 -32.19 18.24 12.45
C CYS A 200 -31.64 17.82 13.80
N GLN A 201 -30.48 18.33 14.23
CA GLN A 201 -29.94 18.06 15.56
C GLN A 201 -30.87 18.49 16.68
N LYS A 202 -31.55 19.63 16.54
CA LYS A 202 -32.50 20.14 17.55
C LYS A 202 -33.81 19.34 17.60
N HIS A 203 -34.18 18.69 16.50
CA HIS A 203 -35.45 17.96 16.37
C HIS A 203 -35.24 16.44 16.36
N TYR A 204 -34.00 15.97 16.53
CA TYR A 204 -33.67 14.55 16.58
C TYR A 204 -34.35 13.87 17.78
N ALA A 205 -35.06 12.77 17.51
CA ALA A 205 -35.74 11.95 18.51
C ALA A 205 -36.70 12.72 19.46
N ASN A 206 -37.28 13.83 19.01
CA ASN A 206 -38.19 14.66 19.81
C ASN A 206 -39.66 14.16 19.83
N GLY A 207 -39.95 13.05 19.13
CA GLY A 207 -41.31 12.49 19.01
C GLY A 207 -42.18 13.08 17.90
N HIS A 208 -41.64 13.99 17.08
CA HIS A 208 -42.29 14.56 15.90
C HIS A 208 -41.59 14.09 14.61
N CYS A 209 -42.35 14.02 13.51
CA CYS A 209 -41.82 13.60 12.21
C CYS A 209 -41.37 14.83 11.42
N ASP A 210 -40.07 14.93 11.18
CA ASP A 210 -39.45 15.98 10.37
C ASP A 210 -38.93 15.39 9.05
N TYR A 211 -39.72 15.50 7.98
CA TYR A 211 -39.41 14.89 6.68
C TYR A 211 -38.08 15.34 6.07
N GLY A 212 -37.64 16.58 6.36
CA GLY A 212 -36.37 17.12 5.89
C GLY A 212 -35.13 16.50 6.55
N CYS A 213 -35.33 15.78 7.66
CA CYS A 213 -34.28 15.14 8.45
C CYS A 213 -34.37 13.61 8.41
N ASN A 214 -35.23 13.04 7.56
CA ASN A 214 -35.49 11.61 7.49
C ASN A 214 -34.78 10.98 6.29
N ASN A 215 -33.44 10.93 6.29
CA ASN A 215 -32.70 10.56 5.09
C ASN A 215 -31.32 9.91 5.26
N ALA A 216 -30.98 9.08 6.23
CA ALA A 216 -29.68 8.37 6.31
C ALA A 216 -28.43 9.25 6.51
N GLU A 217 -28.20 10.34 5.74
CA GLU A 217 -27.19 11.34 6.09
C GLU A 217 -27.60 12.21 7.29
N CYS A 218 -28.91 12.40 7.47
CA CYS A 218 -29.62 12.95 8.61
C CYS A 218 -30.64 11.87 9.11
#